data_AF-A0A972WPZ5-F1
#
_entry.id   AF-A0A972WPZ5-F1
#
_cell.length_a   1.000
_cell.length_b   1.000
_cell.length_c   1.000
_cell.angle_alpha   90.00
_cell.angle_beta   90.00
_cell.angle_gamma   90.00
#
_symmetry.space_group_name_H-M   'P 1'
#
loop_
_entity.id
_entity.type
_entity.pdbx_description
1 polymer ?
#
loop_
_entity_poly.entity_id
_entity_poly.type
_entity_poly.pdbx_seq_one_letter_code
_entity_poly.pdbx_strand_id
1 'polypeptide(L)' 'NECLMRLRRALGEFVIDGLHTSIPLHQRLMSAPDFVNGDYDIHWLGHFVEQKDDSGGK' A
#
# COMPACT_ATOMS: atom_id res chain seq x y z
N ASN A 1 0.98 5.90 -17.56
CA ASN A 1 1.06 5.37 -16.18
C ASN A 1 2.50 5.33 -15.69
N GLU A 2 3.20 6.48 -15.67
CA GLU A 2 4.65 6.51 -15.37
C GLU A 2 4.95 6.71 -13.88
N CYS A 3 4.15 7.54 -13.21
CA CYS A 3 4.31 7.84 -11.78
C CYS A 3 4.18 6.62 -10.88
N LEU A 4 3.18 5.75 -11.11
CA LEU A 4 3.00 4.52 -10.33
C LEU A 4 4.16 3.54 -10.52
N MET A 5 4.70 3.42 -11.73
CA MET A 5 5.87 2.57 -11.96
C MET A 5 7.12 3.09 -11.27
N ARG A 6 7.35 4.41 -11.32
CA ARG A 6 8.48 5.07 -10.62
C ARG A 6 8.38 4.89 -9.10
N LEU A 7 7.20 5.08 -8.52
CA LEU A 7 6.96 4.91 -7.09
C LEU A 7 7.14 3.44 -6.66
N ARG A 8 6.66 2.47 -7.45
CA ARG A 8 6.82 1.04 -7.15
C ARG A 8 8.29 0.63 -7.12
N ARG A 9 9.09 1.13 -8.06
CA ARG A 9 10.54 0.86 -8.09
C ARG A 9 11.23 1.47 -6.88
N ALA A 10 10.96 2.75 -6.59
CA ALA A 10 11.54 3.45 -5.45
C ALA A 10 11.21 2.74 -4.12
N LEU A 11 9.95 2.32 -3.92
CA LEU A 11 9.52 1.59 -2.72
C LEU A 11 10.07 0.16 -2.63
N GLY A 12 10.44 -0.46 -3.76
CA GLY A 12 11.06 -1.78 -3.78
C GLY A 12 12.55 -1.74 -3.42
N GLU A 13 13.23 -0.64 -3.76
CA GLU A 13 14.64 -0.40 -3.39
C GLU A 13 14.78 0.16 -1.97
N PHE A 14 13.69 0.64 -1.37
CA PHE A 14 13.65 1.18 -0.01
C PHE A 14 13.57 0.04 1.04
N VAL A 15 14.72 -0.57 1.35
CA VAL A 15 14.85 -1.55 2.43
C VAL A 15 15.28 -0.83 3.71
N ILE A 16 14.34 -0.67 4.65
CA ILE A 16 14.62 -0.17 5.99
C ILE A 16 14.66 -1.36 6.94
N ASP A 17 15.84 -1.67 7.48
CA ASP A 17 16.00 -2.67 8.53
C ASP A 17 15.81 -2.01 9.91
N GLY A 18 14.97 -2.60 10.77
CA GLY A 18 14.83 -2.19 12.16
C GLY A 18 13.76 -1.12 12.49
N LEU A 19 13.00 -0.58 11.52
CA LEU A 19 11.91 0.38 11.79
C LEU A 19 10.63 0.01 11.04
N HIS A 20 9.51 -0.07 11.77
CA HIS A 20 8.18 -0.17 11.16
C HIS A 20 7.84 1.15 10.48
N THR A 21 7.70 1.14 9.16
CA THR A 21 7.34 2.31 8.36
C THR A 21 6.05 2.08 7.62
N SER A 22 5.48 3.14 7.04
CA SER A 22 4.29 3.05 6.19
C SER A 22 4.59 2.48 4.79
N ILE A 23 5.81 2.05 4.50
CA ILE A 23 6.21 1.44 3.21
C ILE A 23 5.39 0.19 2.87
N PRO A 24 5.23 -0.82 3.76
CA PRO A 24 4.35 -1.97 3.52
C PRO A 24 2.91 -1.56 3.21
N LEU A 25 2.40 -0.50 3.82
CA LEU A 25 1.07 0.04 3.51
C LEU A 25 1.01 0.57 2.07
N HIS A 26 1.98 1.40 1.67
CA HIS A 26 2.02 1.96 0.31
C HIS A 26 2.22 0.88 -0.77
N GLN A 27 3.07 -0.10 -0.54
CA GLN A 27 3.26 -1.23 -1.47
C GLN A 27 1.97 -2.03 -1.68
N ARG A 28 1.17 -2.20 -0.62
CA ARG A 28 -0.14 -2.87 -0.68
C ARG A 28 -1.16 -2.05 -1.45
N LEU A 29 -1.26 -0.75 -1.17
CA LEU A 29 -2.12 0.18 -1.92
C LEU A 29 -1.80 0.15 -3.41
N MET A 30 -0.52 0.14 -3.79
CA MET A 30 -0.11 0.05 -5.19
C MET A 30 -0.46 -1.27 -5.88
N SER A 31 -0.74 -2.32 -5.10
CA SER A 31 -1.17 -3.62 -5.61
C SER A 31 -2.69 -3.78 -5.58
N ALA A 32 -3.43 -2.84 -4.97
CA ALA A 32 -4.88 -2.87 -4.92
C ALA A 32 -5.45 -2.48 -6.30
N PRO A 33 -6.30 -3.33 -6.90
CA PRO A 33 -6.87 -3.05 -8.21
C PRO A 33 -7.76 -1.80 -8.20
N ASP A 34 -8.48 -1.54 -7.10
CA ASP A 34 -9.33 -0.36 -6.93
C ASP A 34 -8.50 0.94 -6.99
N PHE A 35 -7.33 0.94 -6.34
CA PHE A 35 -6.37 2.05 -6.37
C PHE A 35 -5.78 2.28 -7.75
N VAL A 36 -5.43 1.20 -8.47
CA VAL A 36 -4.86 1.28 -9.83
C VAL A 36 -5.90 1.74 -10.85
N ASN A 37 -7.16 1.34 -10.67
CA ASN A 37 -8.28 1.76 -11.51
C ASN A 37 -8.77 3.19 -11.20
N GLY A 38 -8.37 3.76 -10.05
CA GLY A 38 -8.83 5.08 -9.61
C GLY A 38 -10.26 5.08 -9.06
N ASP A 39 -10.80 3.89 -8.78
CA ASP A 39 -12.15 3.69 -8.28
C ASP A 39 -12.09 3.53 -6.76
N TYR A 40 -11.84 4.63 -6.05
CA TYR A 40 -11.74 4.63 -4.60
C TYR A 40 -12.17 5.97 -3.98
N ASP A 41 -12.72 5.87 -2.76
CA ASP A 41 -13.19 7.01 -1.97
C ASP A 41 -12.35 7.23 -0.71
N ILE A 42 -12.62 8.33 0.00
CA ILE A 42 -11.99 8.62 1.31
C ILE A 42 -12.26 7.54 2.37
N HIS A 43 -13.38 6.82 2.25
CA HIS A 43 -13.75 5.73 3.16
C HIS A 43 -13.11 4.39 2.78
N TRP A 44 -12.69 4.24 1.52
CA TRP A 44 -12.09 3.01 1.02
C TRP A 44 -10.78 2.69 1.74
N LEU A 45 -9.95 3.70 2.01
CA LEU A 45 -8.68 3.51 2.72
C LEU A 45 -8.89 2.95 4.13
N GLY A 46 -9.92 3.41 4.84
CA GLY A 46 -10.27 2.89 6.17
C GLY A 46 -10.58 1.39 6.11
N HIS A 47 -11.53 1.01 5.26
CA HIS A 47 -11.92 -0.39 5.07
C HIS A 47 -10.80 -1.28 4.53
N PHE A 48 -9.91 -0.73 3.70
CA PHE A 48 -8.75 -1.44 3.16
C PHE A 48 -7.73 -1.77 4.26
N VAL A 49 -7.53 -0.86 5.21
CA VAL A 49 -6.65 -1.07 6.37
C VAL A 49 -7.29 -2.04 7.36
N GLU A 50 -8.59 -1.84 7.67
CA GLU A 50 -9.35 -2.69 8.62
C GLU A 50 -9.44 -4.16 8.19
N GLN A 51 -9.65 -4.44 6.89
CA GLN A 51 -9.71 -5.81 6.36
C GLN A 51 -8.41 -6.61 6.57
N LYS A 52 -7.27 -5.93 6.81
CA LYS A 52 -5.95 -6.57 6.86
C LYS A 52 -5.35 -6.64 8.26
N ASP A 53 -5.78 -5.80 9.20
CA ASP A 53 -5.36 -5.91 10.60
C ASP A 53 -5.89 -7.21 11.26
N ASP A 54 -6.96 -7.81 10.72
CA ASP A 54 -7.47 -9.11 11.16
C ASP A 54 -6.55 -10.31 10.80
N SER A 55 -5.62 -10.14 9.84
CA SER A 55 -4.71 -11.22 9.39
C SER A 55 -3.25 -11.05 9.84
N GLY A 56 -2.95 -10.07 10.70
CA GLY A 56 -1.58 -9.71 11.11
C GLY A 56 -1.25 -9.90 12.59
N GLY A 57 -2.12 -10.56 13.36
CA GLY A 57 -1.98 -10.70 14.81
C GLY A 57 -2.18 -12.12 15.33
N LYS A 58 -1.23 -13.03 15.02
CA LYS A 58 -0.78 -14.09 15.93
C LYS A 58 0.70 -14.37 15.72
#